data_AF-A0AA39WLA4-F1
#
_entry.id   AF-A0AA39WLA4-F1
#
_cell.length_a   1.000
_cell.length_b   1.000
_cell.length_c   1.000
_cell.angle_alpha   90.00
_cell.angle_beta   90.00
_cell.angle_gamma   90.00
#
_symmetry.space_group_name_H-M   'P 1'
#
loop_
_entity.id
_entity.type
_entity.pdbx_description
1 polymer ?
#
loop_
_entity_poly.entity_id
_entity_poly.type
_entity_poly.pdbx_seq_one_letter_code
_entity_poly.pdbx_strand_id
1 'polypeptide(L)'
;MASTEESGDFESKSRSYSRPSSVASSSSSSSSDHSRRSSDSQSRQALTAAAPDYTPQPEGYEGYRDATQQRYSGHSYAADTKPTSAVHQDEARTIHPFDEEPENPKADDDSDEAPWTDSPEHPLLSKLALPIALLVGAGLAGGTTYAVIARVQHLLATAAVDGDLEHWKRKAHYDVYDACYNGCTSCDDPNFAFNACKTTAQAIVKGVNCDGNLMWNWRVEHRYPDACLSAVAVILMGEALERLKQSYRRQYGLIALTVVAGLVAGLLVYKLVRYATMTPSQRRAKHSDLGQSAKKFGKSAAKAAAKGAARSRRSGGGGGGSSKKIFGALLGLLAAPRGAKAVTLYPCTGLDPAWYQFFASPDGAIAGVVHGWFSECRDRRDCHKTCKNVCTTNSSGTRTCKDKCTDSCKTVVVTERPPKVFVERMMPKVRACGFQMRDAPDGKQLATRIGNAGIEKNYWVRISVNGLNVTKADQTDKMVMCLHGIGDISP
;
A
#
# COMPACT_ATOMS: atom_id res chain seq x y z
N MET A 1 -57.81 -21.51 53.10
CA MET A 1 -58.08 -20.06 53.15
C MET A 1 -57.54 -19.50 51.83
N ALA A 2 -58.32 -19.53 50.75
CA ALA A 2 -59.24 -18.46 50.28
C ALA A 2 -58.44 -17.18 49.96
N SER A 3 -58.39 -16.59 48.75
CA SER A 3 -59.37 -16.35 47.65
C SER A 3 -58.60 -16.09 46.32
N THR A 4 -58.99 -16.48 45.09
CA THR A 4 -59.95 -15.87 44.12
C THR A 4 -59.87 -14.33 44.06
N GLU A 5 -59.87 -13.57 42.95
CA GLU A 5 -60.21 -13.60 41.50
C GLU A 5 -59.34 -12.48 40.85
N GLU A 6 -59.12 -12.32 39.54
CA GLU A 6 -60.07 -11.74 38.58
C GLU A 6 -59.53 -11.79 37.14
N SER A 7 -60.45 -12.07 36.23
CA SER A 7 -60.36 -12.22 34.77
C SER A 7 -60.52 -10.89 34.02
N GLY A 8 -59.95 -10.81 32.81
CA GLY A 8 -60.21 -9.72 31.86
C GLY A 8 -60.03 -10.16 30.41
N ASP A 9 -61.11 -10.63 29.81
CA ASP A 9 -61.25 -10.92 28.37
C ASP A 9 -61.35 -9.61 27.56
N PHE A 10 -60.69 -9.56 26.39
CA PHE A 10 -61.10 -8.66 25.31
C PHE A 10 -61.03 -9.36 23.96
N GLU A 11 -62.23 -9.64 23.45
CA GLU A 11 -62.55 -10.24 22.17
C GLU A 11 -62.70 -9.14 21.10
N SER A 12 -62.12 -9.30 19.89
CA SER A 12 -62.69 -8.73 18.65
C SER A 12 -62.05 -9.25 17.34
N LYS A 13 -62.83 -10.11 16.67
CA LYS A 13 -63.23 -10.10 15.24
C LYS A 13 -62.17 -10.08 14.12
N SER A 14 -61.94 -11.28 13.58
CA SER A 14 -62.26 -11.74 12.21
C SER A 14 -62.25 -10.74 11.03
N ARG A 15 -61.43 -11.03 10.01
CA ARG A 15 -61.85 -10.95 8.59
C ARG A 15 -61.08 -11.96 7.73
N SER A 16 -61.81 -12.98 7.33
CA SER A 16 -61.51 -14.00 6.32
C SER A 16 -61.84 -13.48 4.92
N TYR A 17 -60.93 -13.70 3.96
CA TYR A 17 -61.28 -13.78 2.54
C TYR A 17 -60.62 -15.03 1.95
N SER A 18 -61.46 -15.95 1.50
CA SER A 18 -61.11 -17.09 0.67
C SER A 18 -61.91 -16.97 -0.62
N ARG A 19 -61.29 -17.24 -1.78
CA ARG A 19 -61.90 -17.92 -2.95
C ARG A 19 -60.87 -18.17 -4.07
N PRO A 20 -61.13 -19.09 -5.02
CA PRO A 20 -60.24 -20.23 -5.28
C PRO A 20 -60.01 -20.52 -6.78
N SER A 21 -59.47 -21.72 -7.05
CA SER A 21 -59.57 -22.54 -8.28
C SER A 21 -58.52 -22.25 -9.37
N SER A 22 -57.48 -23.07 -9.56
CA SER A 22 -57.40 -24.43 -10.16
C SER A 22 -57.48 -24.45 -11.69
N VAL A 23 -56.46 -25.02 -12.37
CA VAL A 23 -56.41 -25.89 -13.59
C VAL A 23 -54.92 -25.94 -14.01
N ALA A 24 -54.15 -27.00 -13.74
CA ALA A 24 -53.96 -28.26 -14.48
C ALA A 24 -53.05 -28.20 -15.73
N SER A 25 -52.02 -29.07 -15.67
CA SER A 25 -51.50 -29.93 -16.75
C SER A 25 -50.35 -29.48 -17.67
N SER A 26 -49.26 -30.25 -17.52
CA SER A 26 -48.55 -31.06 -18.54
C SER A 26 -47.55 -30.44 -19.54
N SER A 27 -46.30 -30.90 -19.39
CA SER A 27 -45.36 -31.41 -20.41
C SER A 27 -45.10 -30.63 -21.70
N SER A 28 -43.83 -30.32 -21.97
CA SER A 28 -43.01 -31.04 -22.98
C SER A 28 -41.77 -30.24 -23.41
N SER A 29 -40.73 -31.00 -23.69
CA SER A 29 -39.52 -30.69 -24.44
C SER A 29 -39.73 -29.88 -25.72
N SER A 30 -38.82 -28.98 -26.06
CA SER A 30 -38.10 -29.00 -27.34
C SER A 30 -37.11 -27.83 -27.48
N SER A 31 -35.95 -28.19 -28.02
CA SER A 31 -34.89 -27.38 -28.57
C SER A 31 -35.40 -26.40 -29.64
N SER A 32 -34.73 -25.25 -29.80
CA SER A 32 -34.23 -24.74 -31.10
C SER A 32 -33.47 -23.43 -30.93
N ASP A 33 -32.26 -23.45 -31.48
CA ASP A 33 -31.46 -22.38 -32.07
C ASP A 33 -32.16 -21.03 -32.38
N HIS A 34 -31.51 -19.90 -32.11
CA HIS A 34 -30.66 -19.24 -33.12
C HIS A 34 -30.04 -17.92 -32.65
N SER A 35 -28.87 -17.64 -33.24
CA SER A 35 -28.17 -16.36 -33.41
C SER A 35 -27.34 -15.81 -32.25
N ARG A 36 -26.17 -15.19 -32.44
CA ARG A 36 -25.10 -15.13 -33.47
C ARG A 36 -24.26 -13.91 -33.05
N ARG A 37 -22.93 -13.98 -33.26
CA ARG A 37 -21.91 -12.90 -33.13
C ARG A 37 -21.52 -12.56 -31.68
N SER A 38 -20.26 -12.33 -31.33
CA SER A 38 -19.14 -11.88 -32.16
C SER A 38 -17.84 -12.57 -31.76
N SER A 39 -17.08 -12.92 -32.78
CA SER A 39 -15.67 -13.27 -32.78
C SER A 39 -14.84 -12.16 -32.13
N ASP A 40 -13.89 -12.54 -31.27
CA ASP A 40 -12.59 -11.88 -31.15
C ASP A 40 -11.61 -12.87 -30.51
N SER A 41 -10.98 -13.65 -31.37
CA SER A 41 -9.74 -14.37 -31.11
C SER A 41 -8.70 -13.82 -32.06
N GLN A 42 -7.63 -13.22 -31.52
CA GLN A 42 -6.25 -13.30 -32.02
C GLN A 42 -5.37 -12.28 -31.28
N SER A 43 -4.50 -12.79 -30.41
CA SER A 43 -3.06 -12.44 -30.33
C SER A 43 -2.49 -12.72 -28.93
N ARG A 44 -2.21 -13.99 -28.63
CA ARG A 44 -1.07 -14.37 -27.76
C ARG A 44 -0.51 -15.70 -28.26
N GLN A 45 0.47 -15.60 -29.15
CA GLN A 45 1.34 -16.71 -29.51
C GLN A 45 2.36 -16.96 -28.40
N ALA A 46 2.37 -18.21 -27.94
CA ALA A 46 3.52 -19.06 -27.62
C ALA A 46 4.75 -18.42 -26.91
N LEU A 47 4.84 -18.66 -25.60
CA LEU A 47 6.09 -18.95 -24.91
C LEU A 47 5.90 -20.27 -24.15
N THR A 48 5.89 -21.37 -24.89
CA THR A 48 6.16 -22.71 -24.35
C THR A 48 7.65 -22.80 -24.05
N ALA A 49 8.04 -22.47 -22.83
CA ALA A 49 9.28 -22.97 -22.26
C ALA A 49 9.02 -24.42 -21.83
N ALA A 50 9.82 -25.34 -22.38
CA ALA A 50 9.79 -26.75 -22.03
C ALA A 50 9.97 -26.93 -20.52
N ALA A 51 8.97 -27.52 -19.87
CA ALA A 51 9.14 -28.09 -18.55
C ALA A 51 9.96 -29.38 -18.70
N PRO A 52 10.99 -29.64 -17.87
CA PRO A 52 11.61 -30.94 -17.82
C PRO A 52 10.59 -31.96 -17.30
N ASP A 53 10.43 -33.04 -18.06
CA ASP A 53 9.64 -34.22 -17.73
C ASP A 53 10.32 -34.94 -16.55
N TYR A 54 9.92 -34.62 -15.32
CA TYR A 54 10.39 -35.29 -14.12
C TYR A 54 9.48 -36.47 -13.83
N THR A 55 9.89 -37.65 -14.30
CA THR A 55 9.33 -38.93 -13.90
C THR A 55 10.00 -39.37 -12.58
N PRO A 56 9.27 -39.48 -11.45
CA PRO A 56 9.87 -39.97 -10.23
C PRO A 56 10.07 -41.49 -10.33
N GLN A 57 11.32 -41.94 -10.21
CA GLN A 57 11.62 -43.34 -9.91
C GLN A 57 11.29 -43.63 -8.44
N PRO A 58 10.78 -44.84 -8.13
CA PRO A 58 10.58 -45.27 -6.75
C PRO A 58 11.90 -45.83 -6.21
N GLU A 59 12.70 -45.00 -5.55
CA GLU A 59 13.75 -45.51 -4.65
C GLU A 59 13.21 -45.54 -3.22
N GLY A 60 13.30 -46.74 -2.62
CA GLY A 60 12.79 -47.04 -1.30
C GLY A 60 13.44 -46.19 -0.22
N TYR A 61 12.61 -45.59 0.63
CA TYR A 61 13.02 -44.92 1.84
C TYR A 61 12.58 -45.75 3.04
N GLU A 62 13.43 -46.69 3.45
CA GLU A 62 13.38 -47.28 4.78
C GLU A 62 14.01 -46.31 5.79
N GLY A 63 13.26 -46.03 6.86
CA GLY A 63 13.83 -45.75 8.17
C GLY A 63 14.32 -44.33 8.46
N TYR A 64 13.41 -43.44 8.89
CA TYR A 64 13.76 -42.45 9.91
C TYR A 64 12.58 -42.23 10.87
N ARG A 65 12.50 -43.10 11.87
CA ARG A 65 11.83 -42.82 13.15
C ARG A 65 12.90 -42.25 14.07
N ASP A 66 12.79 -41.00 14.49
CA ASP A 66 12.51 -40.67 15.90
C ASP A 66 12.58 -39.16 16.22
N ALA A 67 11.81 -38.81 17.24
CA ALA A 67 12.00 -37.69 18.16
C ALA A 67 11.90 -36.25 17.62
N THR A 68 10.69 -35.69 17.65
CA THR A 68 10.42 -34.42 18.37
C THR A 68 8.91 -34.24 18.56
N GLN A 69 8.39 -34.85 19.62
CA GLN A 69 7.06 -34.57 20.12
C GLN A 69 7.20 -34.23 21.61
N GLN A 70 7.41 -32.95 21.94
CA GLN A 70 7.25 -32.47 23.31
C GLN A 70 6.91 -30.98 23.35
N ARG A 71 5.76 -30.71 23.98
CA ARG A 71 5.33 -29.48 24.68
C ARG A 71 5.19 -28.19 23.86
N TYR A 72 3.95 -27.93 23.44
CA TYR A 72 3.35 -26.61 23.65
C TYR A 72 2.15 -26.78 24.59
N SER A 73 2.43 -26.72 25.89
CA SER A 73 1.42 -26.54 26.93
C SER A 73 1.00 -25.08 26.96
N GLY A 74 -0.31 -24.84 26.91
CA GLY A 74 -0.91 -23.53 26.87
C GLY A 74 -0.61 -22.66 28.09
N HIS A 75 -0.34 -21.39 27.84
CA HIS A 75 -0.44 -20.35 28.86
C HIS A 75 -1.82 -19.67 28.73
N SER A 76 -2.63 -19.96 29.75
CA SER A 76 -3.86 -19.25 30.08
C SER A 76 -3.50 -17.87 30.64
N TYR A 77 -4.01 -16.80 30.04
CA TYR A 77 -3.89 -15.46 30.58
C TYR A 77 -5.00 -15.25 31.61
N ALA A 78 -4.66 -15.45 32.88
CA ALA A 78 -5.45 -14.92 34.00
C ALA A 78 -4.98 -13.48 34.26
N ALA A 79 -5.92 -12.55 34.12
CA ALA A 79 -5.75 -11.17 34.54
C ALA A 79 -5.70 -11.12 36.07
N ASP A 80 -4.71 -10.43 36.62
CA ASP A 80 -4.79 -9.95 38.00
C ASP A 80 -4.17 -8.56 38.14
N THR A 81 -4.96 -7.68 38.73
CA THR A 81 -4.70 -6.28 39.01
C THR A 81 -4.02 -6.11 40.37
N LYS A 82 -2.89 -5.40 40.45
CA LYS A 82 -2.64 -4.30 41.42
C LYS A 82 -1.25 -3.64 41.29
N PRO A 83 -1.07 -2.39 41.79
CA PRO A 83 0.09 -1.55 41.52
C PRO A 83 1.08 -1.48 42.69
N THR A 84 2.37 -1.36 42.37
CA THR A 84 3.47 -0.93 43.27
C THR A 84 4.56 -0.32 42.38
N SER A 85 4.69 1.01 42.32
CA SER A 85 5.54 1.85 43.18
C SER A 85 7.01 1.42 43.24
N ALA A 86 7.82 2.20 42.51
CA ALA A 86 9.18 2.67 42.78
C ALA A 86 10.14 1.79 43.58
N VAL A 87 11.24 1.36 42.94
CA VAL A 87 12.59 1.33 43.55
C VAL A 87 13.63 1.68 42.48
N HIS A 88 14.46 2.68 42.81
CA HIS A 88 15.71 3.09 42.21
C HIS A 88 16.79 1.99 42.29
N GLN A 89 17.58 1.84 41.23
CA GLN A 89 19.02 1.48 41.22
C GLN A 89 19.47 1.62 39.75
N ASP A 90 20.13 2.70 39.35
CA ASP A 90 21.57 2.98 39.50
C ASP A 90 22.47 1.78 39.14
N GLU A 91 22.76 1.66 37.85
CA GLU A 91 24.06 1.13 37.40
C GLU A 91 24.64 2.02 36.31
N ALA A 92 25.74 2.66 36.68
CA ALA A 92 26.56 3.52 35.87
C ALA A 92 27.29 2.72 34.78
N ARG A 93 27.19 3.18 33.54
CA ARG A 93 28.17 2.85 32.50
C ARG A 93 28.68 4.11 31.83
N THR A 94 29.72 4.63 32.45
CA THR A 94 30.63 5.67 31.96
C THR A 94 31.42 5.15 30.76
N ILE A 95 31.20 5.68 29.56
CA ILE A 95 32.23 5.74 28.49
C ILE A 95 32.05 7.07 27.73
N HIS A 96 32.98 7.99 28.04
CA HIS A 96 33.49 9.18 27.34
C HIS A 96 32.72 9.82 26.16
N PRO A 97 32.33 11.11 26.27
CA PRO A 97 32.21 12.00 25.12
C PRO A 97 33.60 12.50 24.71
N PHE A 98 33.88 12.45 23.40
CA PHE A 98 34.99 13.18 22.79
C PHE A 98 34.59 14.67 22.76
N ASP A 99 35.03 15.41 23.77
CA ASP A 99 35.17 16.86 23.72
C ASP A 99 36.47 17.17 22.98
N GLU A 100 36.37 17.65 21.75
CA GLU A 100 37.43 18.41 21.10
C GLU A 100 36.92 19.81 20.83
N GLU A 101 37.20 20.67 21.81
CA GLU A 101 37.12 22.12 21.77
C GLU A 101 38.34 22.64 21.01
N PRO A 102 38.19 23.30 19.85
CA PRO A 102 39.28 24.05 19.29
C PRO A 102 39.38 25.39 20.01
N GLU A 103 40.50 25.56 20.71
CA GLU A 103 40.94 26.81 21.31
C GLU A 103 40.81 27.98 20.34
N ASN A 104 40.31 29.08 20.88
CA ASN A 104 40.18 30.38 20.27
C ASN A 104 41.48 31.18 20.52
N PRO A 105 42.35 31.39 19.52
CA PRO A 105 43.44 32.35 19.68
C PRO A 105 42.90 33.75 19.39
N LYS A 106 42.74 34.53 20.46
CA LYS A 106 42.84 35.99 20.37
C LYS A 106 44.26 36.33 19.94
N ALA A 107 44.39 36.86 18.74
CA ALA A 107 45.52 37.68 18.34
C ALA A 107 44.93 38.99 17.80
N ASP A 108 45.08 40.04 18.62
CA ASP A 108 45.09 41.41 18.15
C ASP A 108 46.26 41.54 17.17
N ASP A 109 46.04 42.02 15.95
CA ASP A 109 47.08 42.75 15.23
C ASP A 109 46.45 43.67 14.17
N ASP A 110 46.67 44.97 14.37
CA ASP A 110 46.47 46.02 13.40
C ASP A 110 47.38 45.72 12.20
N SER A 111 46.78 45.52 11.02
CA SER A 111 47.54 45.42 9.77
C SER A 111 46.78 46.14 8.67
N ASP A 112 47.29 47.33 8.39
CA ASP A 112 47.09 48.22 7.25
C ASP A 112 46.39 47.59 6.03
N GLU A 113 45.32 48.28 5.57
CA GLU A 113 44.72 48.09 4.25
C GLU A 113 45.78 48.25 3.16
N ALA A 114 46.38 47.13 2.75
CA ALA A 114 47.18 47.07 1.54
C ALA A 114 46.25 47.27 0.32
N PRO A 115 46.55 48.21 -0.58
CA PRO A 115 45.77 48.42 -1.79
C PRO A 115 45.83 47.17 -2.67
N TRP A 116 44.65 46.67 -3.06
CA TRP A 116 44.48 45.57 -4.00
C TRP A 116 45.23 45.91 -5.31
N THR A 117 46.47 45.41 -5.43
CA THR A 117 47.18 45.41 -6.69
C THR A 117 46.42 44.50 -7.64
N ASP A 118 45.86 45.09 -8.69
CA ASP A 118 45.31 44.40 -9.86
C ASP A 118 46.29 43.31 -10.31
N SER A 119 46.03 42.07 -9.87
CA SER A 119 46.80 40.92 -10.33
C SER A 119 46.64 40.84 -11.84
N PRO A 120 47.73 40.81 -12.62
CA PRO A 120 47.67 40.74 -14.06
C PRO A 120 46.84 39.52 -14.45
N GLU A 121 45.65 39.77 -14.97
CA GLU A 121 44.70 38.76 -15.41
C GLU A 121 45.42 37.82 -16.39
N HIS A 122 45.79 36.63 -15.94
CA HIS A 122 46.45 35.64 -16.81
C HIS A 122 45.45 35.16 -17.88
N PRO A 123 45.60 35.54 -19.17
CA PRO A 123 44.64 35.20 -20.23
C PRO A 123 44.57 33.68 -20.52
N LEU A 124 45.50 32.90 -19.95
CA LEU A 124 45.60 31.45 -20.09
C LEU A 124 44.47 30.70 -19.37
N LEU A 125 43.98 31.19 -18.22
CA LEU A 125 42.91 30.53 -17.45
C LEU A 125 41.58 30.48 -18.21
N SER A 126 41.28 31.50 -19.02
CA SER A 126 40.06 31.53 -19.83
C SER A 126 40.01 30.43 -20.90
N LYS A 127 41.19 30.05 -21.44
CA LYS A 127 41.31 28.99 -22.46
C LYS A 127 41.26 27.59 -21.86
N LEU A 128 41.63 27.43 -20.59
CA LEU A 128 41.62 26.16 -19.85
C LEU A 128 40.27 25.85 -19.18
N ALA A 129 39.38 26.84 -19.02
CA ALA A 129 38.09 26.64 -18.37
C ALA A 129 37.20 25.59 -19.06
N LEU A 130 37.21 25.53 -20.39
CA LEU A 130 36.42 24.57 -21.15
C LEU A 130 36.91 23.12 -20.97
N PRO A 131 38.20 22.79 -21.15
CA PRO A 131 38.69 21.43 -20.91
C PRO A 131 38.57 21.01 -19.44
N ILE A 132 38.80 21.91 -18.47
CA ILE A 132 38.61 21.59 -17.04
C ILE A 132 37.15 21.26 -16.73
N ALA A 133 36.19 22.07 -17.23
CA ALA A 133 34.76 21.79 -17.03
C ALA A 133 34.34 20.46 -17.69
N LEU A 134 34.90 20.12 -18.85
CA LEU A 134 34.65 18.87 -19.55
C LEU A 134 35.22 17.67 -18.77
N LEU A 135 36.43 17.80 -18.21
CA LEU A 135 37.05 16.78 -17.38
C LEU A 135 36.30 16.56 -16.07
N VAL A 136 35.86 17.62 -15.38
CA VAL A 136 35.07 17.50 -14.14
C VAL A 136 33.70 16.89 -14.44
N GLY A 137 33.04 17.33 -15.52
CA GLY A 137 31.76 16.75 -15.95
C GLY A 137 31.89 15.27 -16.32
N ALA A 138 32.95 14.91 -17.07
CA ALA A 138 33.23 13.53 -17.44
C ALA A 138 33.62 12.67 -16.23
N GLY A 139 34.38 13.22 -15.27
CA GLY A 139 34.75 12.53 -14.04
C GLY A 139 33.55 12.27 -13.13
N LEU A 140 32.66 13.25 -12.95
CA LEU A 140 31.41 13.06 -12.21
C LEU A 140 30.48 12.06 -12.91
N ALA A 141 30.29 12.18 -14.23
CA ALA A 141 29.47 11.24 -14.98
C ALA A 141 30.05 9.83 -14.97
N GLY A 142 31.36 9.69 -15.21
CA GLY A 142 32.05 8.40 -15.22
C GLY A 142 32.09 7.74 -13.84
N GLY A 143 32.43 8.51 -12.80
CA GLY A 143 32.47 8.03 -11.42
C GLY A 143 31.10 7.60 -10.90
N THR A 144 30.05 8.40 -11.14
CA THR A 144 28.68 8.03 -10.76
C THR A 144 28.19 6.82 -11.55
N THR A 145 28.47 6.75 -12.86
CA THR A 145 28.11 5.58 -13.69
C THR A 145 28.82 4.32 -13.22
N TYR A 146 30.12 4.39 -12.89
CA TYR A 146 30.87 3.25 -12.39
C TYR A 146 30.36 2.76 -11.04
N ALA A 147 30.19 3.67 -10.06
CA ALA A 147 29.66 3.31 -8.74
C ALA A 147 28.28 2.66 -8.84
N VAL A 148 27.46 3.15 -9.75
CA VAL A 148 26.16 2.56 -10.07
C VAL A 148 26.30 1.16 -10.66
N ILE A 149 27.14 0.97 -11.68
CA ILE A 149 27.32 -0.34 -12.33
C ILE A 149 27.84 -1.36 -11.31
N ALA A 150 28.83 -0.99 -10.50
CA ALA A 150 29.35 -1.83 -9.43
C ALA A 150 28.25 -2.23 -8.43
N ARG A 151 27.39 -1.28 -8.04
CA ARG A 151 26.23 -1.56 -7.19
C ARG A 151 25.22 -2.48 -7.86
N VAL A 152 24.93 -2.29 -9.15
CA VAL A 152 24.02 -3.15 -9.91
C VAL A 152 24.59 -4.56 -10.05
N GLN A 153 25.88 -4.72 -10.31
CA GLN A 153 26.55 -6.02 -10.37
C GLN A 153 26.51 -6.73 -9.01
N HIS A 154 26.79 -6.01 -7.91
CA HIS A 154 26.66 -6.54 -6.56
C HIS A 154 25.22 -6.97 -6.28
N LEU A 155 24.23 -6.16 -6.66
CA LEU A 155 22.82 -6.53 -6.50
C LEU A 155 22.47 -7.74 -7.36
N LEU A 156 22.88 -7.81 -8.63
CA LEU A 156 22.63 -8.97 -9.49
C LEU A 156 23.26 -10.25 -8.93
N ALA A 157 24.46 -10.15 -8.35
CA ALA A 157 25.14 -11.27 -7.69
C ALA A 157 24.43 -11.70 -6.40
N THR A 158 23.76 -10.78 -5.69
CA THR A 158 23.06 -11.05 -4.42
C THR A 158 21.54 -11.24 -4.55
N ALA A 159 20.96 -10.97 -5.73
CA ALA A 159 19.53 -11.09 -5.98
C ALA A 159 19.13 -12.45 -6.53
N ALA A 160 19.92 -13.48 -6.26
CA ALA A 160 19.46 -14.84 -6.43
C ALA A 160 18.29 -15.06 -5.46
N VAL A 161 17.12 -15.32 -6.04
CA VAL A 161 16.02 -15.95 -5.30
C VAL A 161 16.49 -17.37 -4.98
N ASP A 162 16.19 -17.87 -3.78
CA ASP A 162 16.50 -19.25 -3.41
C ASP A 162 15.97 -20.20 -4.51
N GLY A 163 16.84 -21.04 -5.06
CA GLY A 163 16.49 -21.99 -6.11
C GLY A 163 15.87 -23.28 -5.55
N ASP A 164 15.90 -23.47 -4.23
CA ASP A 164 15.36 -24.66 -3.58
C ASP A 164 13.82 -24.63 -3.55
N LEU A 165 13.19 -25.60 -4.22
CA LEU A 165 11.74 -25.74 -4.24
C LEU A 165 11.17 -26.02 -2.85
N GLU A 166 11.89 -26.73 -1.97
CA GLU A 166 11.41 -27.07 -0.63
C GLU A 166 11.33 -25.83 0.29
N HIS A 167 12.26 -24.89 0.13
CA HIS A 167 12.15 -23.57 0.75
C HIS A 167 10.83 -22.88 0.37
N TRP A 168 10.50 -22.85 -0.93
CA TRP A 168 9.29 -22.20 -1.43
C TRP A 168 8.00 -22.96 -1.09
N LYS A 169 8.04 -24.29 -0.99
CA LYS A 169 6.89 -25.09 -0.52
C LYS A 169 6.58 -24.80 0.94
N ARG A 170 7.60 -24.72 1.80
CA ARG A 170 7.44 -24.30 3.21
C ARG A 170 6.86 -22.90 3.28
N LYS A 171 7.36 -21.99 2.46
CA LYS A 171 6.83 -20.62 2.36
C LYS A 171 5.38 -20.58 1.86
N ALA A 172 5.04 -21.37 0.84
CA ALA A 172 3.68 -21.52 0.35
C ALA A 172 2.72 -22.04 1.43
N HIS A 173 3.19 -22.96 2.27
CA HIS A 173 2.41 -23.45 3.40
C HIS A 173 2.11 -22.31 4.38
N TYR A 174 3.12 -21.64 4.93
CA TYR A 174 2.91 -20.65 5.99
C TYR A 174 2.36 -19.31 5.49
N ASP A 175 2.90 -18.77 4.39
CA ASP A 175 2.58 -17.42 3.93
C ASP A 175 1.31 -17.36 3.09
N VAL A 176 0.88 -18.49 2.52
CA VAL A 176 -0.26 -18.54 1.59
C VAL A 176 -1.36 -19.47 2.10
N TYR A 177 -1.08 -20.74 2.36
CA TYR A 177 -2.12 -21.67 2.78
C TYR A 177 -2.60 -21.37 4.21
N ASP A 178 -1.70 -21.29 5.19
CA ASP A 178 -2.05 -20.97 6.58
C ASP A 178 -2.64 -19.57 6.69
N ALA A 179 -2.13 -18.60 5.93
CA ALA A 179 -2.70 -17.26 5.82
C ALA A 179 -4.13 -17.28 5.26
N CYS A 180 -4.40 -18.10 4.24
CA CYS A 180 -5.74 -18.29 3.69
C CYS A 180 -6.68 -18.98 4.70
N TYR A 181 -6.19 -19.98 5.43
CA TYR A 181 -6.97 -20.86 6.31
C TYR A 181 -7.20 -20.28 7.71
N ASN A 182 -6.14 -19.85 8.38
CA ASN A 182 -6.20 -19.24 9.71
C ASN A 182 -6.60 -17.77 9.63
N GLY A 183 -6.56 -17.19 8.43
CA GLY A 183 -6.69 -15.77 8.25
C GLY A 183 -5.51 -15.10 8.91
N CYS A 184 -5.81 -14.06 9.67
CA CYS A 184 -4.79 -13.34 10.40
C CYS A 184 -5.33 -12.91 11.76
N THR A 185 -4.47 -12.97 12.78
CA THR A 185 -4.81 -12.67 14.18
C THR A 185 -4.57 -11.21 14.56
N SER A 186 -3.68 -10.48 13.86
CA SER A 186 -3.26 -9.10 14.20
C SER A 186 -2.61 -8.34 13.02
N CYS A 187 -3.18 -8.37 11.83
CA CYS A 187 -2.61 -7.71 10.64
C CYS A 187 -3.29 -6.39 10.37
N ASP A 188 -2.54 -5.53 9.70
CA ASP A 188 -2.95 -4.20 9.26
C ASP A 188 -3.55 -4.20 7.84
N ASP A 189 -3.59 -5.36 7.17
CA ASP A 189 -4.17 -5.53 5.84
C ASP A 189 -5.43 -6.42 5.88
N PRO A 190 -6.64 -5.88 5.65
CA PRO A 190 -7.86 -6.68 5.58
C PRO A 190 -7.88 -7.61 4.35
N ASN A 191 -7.03 -7.37 3.35
CA ASN A 191 -6.92 -8.23 2.19
C ASN A 191 -5.91 -9.38 2.38
N PHE A 192 -5.27 -9.50 3.54
CA PHE A 192 -4.23 -10.51 3.78
C PHE A 192 -4.71 -11.94 3.44
N ALA A 193 -5.80 -12.38 4.09
CA ALA A 193 -6.39 -13.70 3.84
C ALA A 193 -6.92 -13.83 2.40
N PHE A 194 -7.48 -12.75 1.84
CA PHE A 194 -8.03 -12.74 0.49
C PHE A 194 -6.96 -12.90 -0.58
N ASN A 195 -5.86 -12.17 -0.46
CA ASN A 195 -4.73 -12.29 -1.38
C ASN A 195 -4.12 -13.69 -1.28
N ALA A 196 -3.94 -14.20 -0.05
CA ALA A 196 -3.45 -15.56 0.17
C ALA A 196 -4.36 -16.62 -0.48
N CYS A 197 -5.67 -16.58 -0.24
CA CYS A 197 -6.60 -17.51 -0.87
C CYS A 197 -6.66 -17.35 -2.39
N LYS A 198 -6.60 -16.11 -2.89
CA LYS A 198 -6.52 -15.85 -4.34
C LYS A 198 -5.28 -16.48 -4.96
N THR A 199 -4.13 -16.46 -4.28
CA THR A 199 -2.91 -17.12 -4.74
C THR A 199 -3.07 -18.65 -4.74
N THR A 200 -3.71 -19.25 -3.73
CA THR A 200 -4.02 -20.70 -3.76
C THR A 200 -4.91 -21.08 -4.95
N ALA A 201 -5.93 -20.27 -5.26
CA ALA A 201 -6.84 -20.50 -6.37
C ALA A 201 -6.19 -20.33 -7.76
N GLN A 202 -5.02 -19.67 -7.85
CA GLN A 202 -4.25 -19.57 -9.10
C GLN A 202 -3.45 -20.83 -9.41
N ALA A 203 -3.24 -21.71 -8.42
CA ALA A 203 -2.54 -22.97 -8.64
C ALA A 203 -3.43 -23.95 -9.43
N ILE A 204 -3.05 -24.23 -10.68
CA ILE A 204 -3.76 -25.16 -11.55
C ILE A 204 -3.01 -26.49 -11.57
N VAL A 205 -3.55 -27.49 -10.86
CA VAL A 205 -3.05 -28.87 -10.86
C VAL A 205 -4.12 -29.78 -11.46
N LYS A 206 -3.75 -30.59 -12.46
CA LYS A 206 -4.72 -31.46 -13.15
C LYS A 206 -5.34 -32.46 -12.16
N GLY A 207 -6.66 -32.43 -12.02
CA GLY A 207 -7.41 -33.36 -11.16
C GLY A 207 -7.37 -33.05 -9.67
N VAL A 208 -6.75 -31.95 -9.24
CA VAL A 208 -6.68 -31.53 -7.83
C VAL A 208 -7.19 -30.10 -7.73
N ASN A 209 -8.14 -29.86 -6.83
CA ASN A 209 -8.58 -28.49 -6.51
C ASN A 209 -7.61 -27.90 -5.48
N CYS A 210 -6.98 -26.78 -5.83
CA CYS A 210 -6.03 -26.07 -4.98
C CYS A 210 -6.59 -24.78 -4.38
N ASP A 211 -7.87 -24.47 -4.59
CA ASP A 211 -8.49 -23.27 -4.01
C ASP A 211 -8.70 -23.44 -2.50
N GLY A 212 -7.89 -22.74 -1.72
CA GLY A 212 -7.94 -22.74 -0.26
C GLY A 212 -9.28 -22.28 0.31
N ASN A 213 -10.05 -21.45 -0.41
CA ASN A 213 -11.40 -21.07 0.02
C ASN A 213 -12.38 -22.24 -0.02
N LEU A 214 -12.11 -23.28 -0.83
CA LEU A 214 -12.96 -24.46 -0.93
C LEU A 214 -12.49 -25.60 -0.01
N MET A 215 -11.32 -25.45 0.61
CA MET A 215 -10.65 -26.50 1.42
C MET A 215 -10.60 -26.16 2.92
N TRP A 216 -11.23 -25.08 3.33
CA TRP A 216 -11.21 -24.56 4.71
C TRP A 216 -11.77 -25.52 5.78
N ASN A 217 -12.54 -26.54 5.40
CA ASN A 217 -13.10 -27.53 6.31
C ASN A 217 -12.41 -28.91 6.27
N TRP A 218 -11.29 -29.05 5.55
CA TRP A 218 -10.56 -30.31 5.43
C TRP A 218 -9.83 -30.67 6.74
N ARG A 219 -9.60 -31.98 6.96
CA ARG A 219 -8.92 -32.50 8.18
C ARG A 219 -7.43 -32.13 8.21
N VAL A 220 -6.92 -31.84 9.41
CA VAL A 220 -5.59 -31.25 9.68
C VAL A 220 -4.43 -32.00 9.00
N GLU A 221 -4.42 -33.33 9.02
CA GLU A 221 -3.20 -34.10 8.76
C GLU A 221 -2.68 -34.03 7.32
N HIS A 222 -3.53 -33.74 6.32
CA HIS A 222 -3.13 -33.58 4.91
C HIS A 222 -3.92 -32.46 4.22
N ARG A 223 -4.09 -31.36 4.95
CA ARG A 223 -5.09 -30.32 4.65
C ARG A 223 -4.90 -29.62 3.30
N TYR A 224 -3.67 -29.59 2.79
CA TYR A 224 -3.33 -29.05 1.48
C TYR A 224 -2.38 -30.02 0.73
N PRO A 225 -2.76 -30.57 -0.44
CA PRO A 225 -1.94 -31.52 -1.17
C PRO A 225 -0.56 -30.97 -1.53
N ASP A 226 0.47 -31.81 -1.46
CA ASP A 226 1.86 -31.43 -1.80
C ASP A 226 2.00 -30.91 -3.25
N ALA A 227 1.19 -31.46 -4.17
CA ALA A 227 1.12 -30.98 -5.55
C ALA A 227 0.63 -29.52 -5.64
N CYS A 228 -0.32 -29.12 -4.79
CA CYS A 228 -0.78 -27.73 -4.71
C CYS A 228 0.27 -26.83 -4.07
N LEU A 229 0.96 -27.29 -3.00
CA LEU A 229 2.08 -26.55 -2.41
C LEU A 229 3.19 -26.29 -3.43
N SER A 230 3.55 -27.29 -4.22
CA SER A 230 4.55 -27.17 -5.28
C SER A 230 4.14 -26.17 -6.36
N ALA A 231 2.86 -26.17 -6.76
CA ALA A 231 2.34 -25.20 -7.72
C ALA A 231 2.34 -23.76 -7.16
N VAL A 232 1.91 -23.57 -5.91
CA VAL A 232 1.95 -22.26 -5.24
C VAL A 232 3.40 -21.79 -5.02
N ALA A 233 4.32 -22.70 -4.69
CA ALA A 233 5.74 -22.41 -4.55
C ALA A 233 6.33 -21.80 -5.83
N VAL A 234 5.99 -22.35 -7.01
CA VAL A 234 6.40 -21.80 -8.30
C VAL A 234 5.82 -20.41 -8.55
N ILE A 235 4.55 -20.17 -8.18
CA ILE A 235 3.93 -18.83 -8.27
C ILE A 235 4.69 -17.83 -7.39
N LEU A 236 4.98 -18.18 -6.13
CA LEU A 236 5.72 -17.33 -5.21
C LEU A 236 7.14 -17.03 -5.68
N MET A 237 7.84 -18.03 -6.22
CA MET A 237 9.17 -17.85 -6.81
C MET A 237 9.10 -16.88 -8.00
N GLY A 238 8.09 -17.02 -8.86
CA GLY A 238 7.82 -16.10 -9.97
C GLY A 238 7.58 -14.66 -9.51
N GLU A 239 6.71 -14.46 -8.52
CA GLU A 239 6.45 -13.14 -7.95
C GLU A 239 7.69 -12.52 -7.30
N ALA A 240 8.50 -13.31 -6.58
CA ALA A 240 9.74 -12.84 -5.98
C ALA A 240 10.73 -12.34 -7.06
N LEU A 241 10.85 -13.09 -8.15
CA LEU A 241 11.66 -12.69 -9.31
C LEU A 241 11.11 -11.42 -9.98
N GLU A 242 9.80 -11.27 -10.12
CA GLU A 242 9.19 -10.06 -10.68
C GLU A 242 9.39 -8.83 -9.80
N ARG A 243 9.21 -8.96 -8.48
CA ARG A 243 9.47 -7.88 -7.52
C ARG A 243 10.92 -7.42 -7.57
N LEU A 244 11.87 -8.36 -7.68
CA LEU A 244 13.28 -8.05 -7.90
C LEU A 244 13.48 -7.30 -9.22
N LYS A 245 12.95 -7.80 -10.34
CA LYS A 245 13.02 -7.12 -11.65
C LYS A 245 12.44 -5.71 -11.62
N GLN A 246 11.33 -5.50 -10.92
CA GLN A 246 10.70 -4.19 -10.79
C GLN A 246 11.55 -3.23 -9.94
N SER A 247 12.13 -3.71 -8.83
CA SER A 247 13.09 -2.96 -8.03
C SER A 247 14.29 -2.51 -8.87
N TYR A 248 14.83 -3.42 -9.70
CA TYR A 248 15.89 -3.09 -10.65
C TYR A 248 15.48 -2.02 -11.65
N ARG A 249 14.32 -2.16 -12.30
CA ARG A 249 13.83 -1.15 -13.25
C ARG A 249 13.69 0.23 -12.60
N ARG A 250 13.24 0.29 -11.34
CA ARG A 250 13.16 1.54 -10.58
C ARG A 250 14.54 2.14 -10.30
N GLN A 251 15.51 1.32 -9.93
CA GLN A 251 16.90 1.76 -9.76
C GLN A 251 17.51 2.24 -11.08
N TYR A 252 17.33 1.51 -12.19
CA TYR A 252 17.75 1.96 -13.52
C TYR A 252 17.12 3.29 -13.91
N GLY A 253 15.85 3.52 -13.56
CA GLY A 253 15.20 4.82 -13.75
C GLY A 253 15.89 5.95 -12.98
N LEU A 254 16.27 5.71 -11.71
CA LEU A 254 17.03 6.68 -10.92
C LEU A 254 18.41 6.96 -11.51
N ILE A 255 19.10 5.91 -11.97
CA ILE A 255 20.41 6.02 -12.62
C ILE A 255 20.32 6.88 -13.87
N ALA A 256 19.39 6.57 -14.77
CA ALA A 256 19.17 7.35 -15.99
C ALA A 256 18.87 8.82 -15.66
N LEU A 257 18.07 9.07 -14.61
CA LEU A 257 17.76 10.43 -14.14
C LEU A 257 19.02 11.16 -13.64
N THR A 258 19.89 10.50 -12.86
CA THR A 258 21.14 11.11 -12.37
C THR A 258 22.11 11.47 -13.50
N VAL A 259 22.24 10.62 -14.53
CA VAL A 259 23.07 10.90 -15.70
C VAL A 259 22.55 12.12 -16.46
N VAL A 260 21.23 12.20 -16.70
CA VAL A 260 20.61 13.36 -17.35
C VAL A 260 20.78 14.62 -16.49
N ALA A 261 20.58 14.53 -15.17
CA ALA A 261 20.78 15.64 -14.25
C ALA A 261 22.24 16.14 -14.26
N GLY A 262 23.21 15.23 -14.30
CA GLY A 262 24.64 15.57 -14.42
C GLY A 262 24.96 16.33 -15.71
N LEU A 263 24.41 15.88 -16.85
CA LEU A 263 24.59 16.58 -18.13
C LEU A 263 23.96 17.98 -18.12
N VAL A 264 22.77 18.13 -17.53
CA VAL A 264 22.10 19.43 -17.38
C VAL A 264 22.89 20.36 -16.46
N ALA A 265 23.38 19.85 -15.33
CA ALA A 265 24.20 20.61 -14.40
C ALA A 265 25.51 21.07 -15.06
N GLY A 266 26.21 20.19 -15.78
CA GLY A 266 27.42 20.54 -16.54
C GLY A 266 27.17 21.64 -17.58
N LEU A 267 26.04 21.57 -18.31
CA LEU A 267 25.63 22.62 -19.25
C LEU A 267 25.35 23.96 -18.56
N LEU A 268 24.71 23.95 -17.39
CA LEU A 268 24.43 25.16 -16.61
C LEU A 268 25.73 25.81 -16.12
N VAL A 269 26.65 25.03 -15.55
CA VAL A 269 27.96 25.51 -15.10
C VAL A 269 28.74 26.11 -16.27
N TYR A 270 28.78 25.41 -17.42
CA TYR A 270 29.42 25.94 -18.64
C TYR A 270 28.85 27.30 -19.06
N LYS A 271 27.52 27.47 -19.02
CA LYS A 271 26.86 28.74 -19.36
C LYS A 271 27.21 29.85 -18.37
N LEU A 272 27.25 29.55 -17.08
CA LEU A 272 27.63 30.51 -16.04
C LEU A 272 29.09 30.96 -16.18
N VAL A 273 30.01 30.01 -16.36
CA VAL A 273 31.44 30.32 -16.56
C VAL A 273 31.64 31.17 -17.82
N ARG A 274 30.96 30.82 -18.93
CA ARG A 274 31.03 31.60 -20.17
C ARG A 274 30.43 33.00 -20.02
N TYR A 275 29.41 33.16 -19.18
CA TYR A 275 28.82 34.48 -18.89
C TYR A 275 29.76 35.33 -18.02
N ALA A 276 30.41 34.72 -17.03
CA ALA A 276 31.38 35.37 -16.17
C ALA A 276 32.62 35.84 -16.95
N THR A 277 33.14 35.01 -17.85
CA THR A 277 34.33 35.33 -18.68
C THR A 277 34.04 36.24 -19.87
N MET A 278 32.77 36.58 -20.14
CA MET A 278 32.41 37.52 -21.20
C MET A 278 32.85 38.93 -20.80
N THR A 279 33.76 39.53 -21.58
CA THR A 279 34.32 40.87 -21.35
C THR A 279 33.22 41.95 -21.28
N PRO A 280 33.41 43.04 -20.50
CA PRO A 280 32.42 44.11 -20.36
C PRO A 280 31.98 44.73 -21.70
N SER A 281 32.87 44.78 -22.70
CA SER A 281 32.56 45.28 -24.05
C SER A 281 31.56 44.39 -24.80
N GLN A 282 31.66 43.07 -24.68
CA GLN A 282 30.67 42.14 -25.24
C GLN A 282 29.36 42.13 -24.44
N ARG A 283 29.42 42.36 -23.12
CA ARG A 283 28.20 42.53 -22.30
C ARG A 283 27.40 43.76 -22.73
N ARG A 284 28.08 44.86 -23.06
CA ARG A 284 27.44 46.08 -23.60
C ARG A 284 26.80 45.84 -24.98
N ALA A 285 27.49 45.15 -25.91
CA ALA A 285 26.95 44.82 -27.23
C ALA A 285 25.71 43.90 -27.19
N LYS A 286 25.65 42.96 -26.22
CA LYS A 286 24.45 42.11 -26.03
C LYS A 286 23.30 42.83 -25.34
N HIS A 287 23.56 43.75 -24.41
CA HIS A 287 22.51 44.53 -23.77
C HIS A 287 21.82 45.49 -24.75
N SER A 288 22.54 46.05 -25.72
CA SER A 288 21.92 46.84 -26.80
C SER A 288 20.97 46.02 -27.67
N ASP A 289 21.28 44.74 -27.91
CA ASP A 289 20.48 43.86 -28.78
C ASP A 289 19.25 43.26 -28.06
N LEU A 290 19.37 42.96 -26.77
CA LEU A 290 18.23 42.56 -25.91
C LEU A 290 17.23 43.71 -25.72
N GLY A 291 17.71 44.96 -25.60
CA GLY A 291 16.86 46.15 -25.58
C GLY A 291 16.07 46.36 -26.88
N GLN A 292 16.66 46.03 -28.03
CA GLN A 292 16.02 46.14 -29.34
C GLN A 292 15.03 44.98 -29.59
N SER A 293 15.36 43.76 -29.15
CA SER A 293 14.46 42.61 -29.22
C SER A 293 13.27 42.72 -28.26
N ALA A 294 13.43 43.20 -27.02
CA ALA A 294 12.33 43.43 -26.10
C ALA A 294 11.30 44.44 -26.65
N LYS A 295 11.76 45.50 -27.33
CA LYS A 295 10.89 46.45 -28.06
C LYS A 295 10.14 45.79 -29.23
N LYS A 296 10.73 44.80 -29.90
CA LYS A 296 10.11 44.06 -31.01
C LYS A 296 9.07 43.03 -30.51
N PHE A 297 9.33 42.37 -29.39
CA PHE A 297 8.37 41.45 -28.76
C PHE A 297 7.19 42.18 -28.11
N GLY A 298 7.39 43.36 -27.49
CA GLY A 298 6.28 44.18 -26.98
C GLY A 298 5.31 44.62 -28.08
N LYS A 299 5.82 44.99 -29.27
CA LYS A 299 4.99 45.35 -30.42
C LYS A 299 4.23 44.17 -31.04
N SER A 300 4.81 42.96 -31.04
CA SER A 300 4.14 41.75 -31.54
C SER A 300 3.14 41.16 -30.54
N ALA A 301 3.40 41.24 -29.23
CA ALA A 301 2.46 40.80 -28.19
C ALA A 301 1.22 41.72 -28.14
N ALA A 302 1.40 43.04 -28.24
CA ALA A 302 0.28 43.98 -28.35
C ALA A 302 -0.56 43.77 -29.63
N LYS A 303 0.08 43.43 -30.76
CA LYS A 303 -0.60 43.14 -32.03
C LYS A 303 -1.29 41.76 -32.03
N ALA A 304 -0.79 40.79 -31.27
CA ALA A 304 -1.42 39.48 -31.07
C ALA A 304 -2.61 39.54 -30.09
N ALA A 305 -2.51 40.34 -29.02
CA ALA A 305 -3.63 40.62 -28.11
C ALA A 305 -4.77 41.37 -28.81
N ALA A 306 -4.46 42.33 -29.69
CA ALA A 306 -5.47 43.04 -30.49
C ALA A 306 -6.14 42.17 -31.58
N LYS A 307 -5.45 41.14 -32.12
CA LYS A 307 -6.03 40.19 -33.10
C LYS A 307 -6.75 39.00 -32.45
N GLY A 308 -6.46 38.68 -31.19
CA GLY A 308 -7.13 37.62 -30.43
C GLY A 308 -8.59 37.94 -30.06
N ALA A 309 -8.95 39.22 -29.98
CA ALA A 309 -10.33 39.64 -29.69
C ALA A 309 -11.29 39.56 -30.89
N ALA A 310 -10.79 39.35 -32.12
CA ALA A 310 -11.60 39.42 -33.35
C ALA A 310 -11.85 38.07 -34.06
N ARG A 311 -11.29 36.96 -33.58
CA ARG A 311 -11.45 35.62 -34.22
C ARG A 311 -11.78 34.54 -33.20
N SER A 312 -12.96 34.63 -32.59
CA SER A 312 -13.56 33.55 -31.77
C SER A 312 -14.68 32.79 -32.49
N ARG A 313 -14.70 32.77 -33.84
CA ARG A 313 -15.65 31.95 -34.61
C ARG A 313 -15.06 31.53 -35.96
N ARG A 314 -14.32 30.41 -35.98
CA ARG A 314 -14.37 29.41 -37.07
C ARG A 314 -13.34 28.29 -36.85
N SER A 315 -13.88 27.08 -36.90
CA SER A 315 -13.31 25.74 -37.07
C SER A 315 -11.86 25.56 -37.55
N GLY A 316 -11.22 24.52 -36.99
CA GLY A 316 -10.83 23.34 -37.77
C GLY A 316 -9.50 23.35 -38.52
N GLY A 317 -8.71 22.29 -38.30
CA GLY A 317 -7.83 21.73 -39.34
C GLY A 317 -6.37 22.12 -39.28
N GLY A 318 -5.51 21.12 -39.02
CA GLY A 318 -4.36 20.82 -39.87
C GLY A 318 -3.06 21.62 -39.69
N GLY A 319 -2.04 20.95 -39.15
CA GLY A 319 -0.76 20.80 -39.83
C GLY A 319 0.28 21.91 -39.72
N GLY A 320 1.49 21.52 -39.31
CA GLY A 320 2.73 22.07 -39.88
C GLY A 320 3.56 23.01 -39.01
N GLY A 321 4.70 22.51 -38.53
CA GLY A 321 5.94 23.28 -38.43
C GLY A 321 6.18 24.11 -37.17
N SER A 322 7.04 23.62 -36.27
CA SER A 322 8.28 24.33 -35.88
C SER A 322 8.93 23.70 -34.65
N SER A 323 10.17 23.26 -34.85
CA SER A 323 11.02 22.49 -33.95
C SER A 323 11.62 23.31 -32.79
N LYS A 324 10.86 24.22 -32.16
CA LYS A 324 11.38 25.10 -31.08
C LYS A 324 10.55 25.11 -29.79
N LYS A 325 9.74 24.07 -29.54
CA LYS A 325 8.89 23.97 -28.33
C LYS A 325 9.15 22.75 -27.44
N ILE A 326 10.34 22.14 -27.47
CA ILE A 326 10.64 20.97 -26.63
C ILE A 326 11.06 21.35 -25.20
N PHE A 327 11.54 22.58 -24.94
CA PHE A 327 11.95 22.99 -23.59
C PHE A 327 10.82 23.49 -22.67
N GLY A 328 9.63 23.78 -23.20
CA GLY A 328 8.50 24.26 -22.39
C GLY A 328 7.61 23.15 -21.79
N ALA A 329 7.72 21.92 -22.31
CA ALA A 329 6.84 20.81 -21.91
C ALA A 329 7.29 20.13 -20.60
N LEU A 330 8.56 20.23 -20.20
CA LEU A 330 9.06 19.57 -18.99
C LEU A 330 8.70 20.30 -17.68
N LEU A 331 8.42 21.61 -17.73
CA LEU A 331 8.01 22.42 -16.57
C LEU A 331 6.49 22.46 -16.35
N GLY A 332 5.69 22.08 -17.35
CA GLY A 332 4.22 22.00 -17.24
C GLY A 332 3.72 20.77 -16.46
N LEU A 333 4.55 19.74 -16.29
CA LEU A 333 4.22 18.51 -15.56
C LEU A 333 4.16 18.67 -14.03
N LEU A 334 4.57 19.82 -13.49
CA LEU A 334 4.48 20.14 -12.05
C LEU A 334 3.30 21.04 -11.68
N ALA A 335 2.57 21.56 -12.68
CA ALA A 335 1.34 22.31 -12.45
C ALA A 335 0.12 21.37 -12.47
N ALA A 336 0.14 20.33 -11.63
CA ALA A 336 -1.03 19.50 -11.42
C ALA A 336 -2.16 20.36 -10.83
N PRO A 337 -3.38 20.32 -11.38
CA PRO A 337 -4.50 21.09 -10.86
C PRO A 337 -4.76 20.68 -9.41
N ARG A 338 -4.88 21.68 -8.52
CA ARG A 338 -5.29 21.51 -7.11
C ARG A 338 -6.78 21.14 -7.02
N GLY A 339 -7.18 20.09 -7.72
CA GLY A 339 -8.49 19.47 -7.53
C GLY A 339 -8.56 18.86 -6.13
N ALA A 340 -9.74 18.96 -5.51
CA ALA A 340 -10.03 18.36 -4.21
C ALA A 340 -9.53 16.90 -4.23
N LYS A 341 -8.47 16.62 -3.46
CA LYS A 341 -7.97 15.26 -3.29
C LYS A 341 -9.11 14.48 -2.65
N ALA A 342 -9.66 13.51 -3.36
CA ALA A 342 -10.61 12.57 -2.79
C ALA A 342 -10.00 12.06 -1.47
N VAL A 343 -10.73 12.25 -0.37
CA VAL A 343 -10.29 11.79 0.94
C VAL A 343 -10.17 10.28 0.85
N THR A 344 -8.93 9.78 0.88
CA THR A 344 -8.66 8.36 0.75
C THR A 344 -8.90 7.72 2.11
N LEU A 345 -10.00 6.97 2.24
CA LEU A 345 -10.25 6.12 3.40
C LEU A 345 -9.36 4.88 3.30
N TYR A 346 -8.82 4.43 4.42
CA TYR A 346 -7.97 3.24 4.48
C TYR A 346 -8.22 2.43 5.76
N PRO A 347 -8.03 1.10 5.73
CA PRO A 347 -8.15 0.28 6.93
C PRO A 347 -7.00 0.57 7.90
N CYS A 348 -7.32 0.61 9.19
CA CYS A 348 -6.36 0.86 10.27
C CYS A 348 -6.70 -0.01 11.49
N THR A 349 -5.72 -0.26 12.33
CA THR A 349 -5.82 -1.07 13.55
C THR A 349 -5.35 -0.25 14.77
N GLY A 350 -5.74 -0.66 15.98
CA GLY A 350 -5.21 -0.12 17.23
C GLY A 350 -5.69 1.28 17.65
N LEU A 351 -6.47 1.98 16.84
CA LEU A 351 -7.06 3.28 17.20
C LEU A 351 -8.33 3.15 18.05
N ASP A 352 -9.16 2.15 17.74
CA ASP A 352 -10.37 1.81 18.46
C ASP A 352 -10.27 0.39 19.05
N PRO A 353 -10.96 0.11 20.17
CA PRO A 353 -10.96 -1.22 20.74
C PRO A 353 -11.61 -2.22 19.78
N ALA A 354 -11.08 -3.44 19.76
CA ALA A 354 -11.71 -4.55 19.06
C ALA A 354 -13.12 -4.80 19.60
N TRP A 355 -14.04 -5.23 18.74
CA TRP A 355 -15.43 -5.52 19.09
C TRP A 355 -15.76 -6.98 18.86
N TYR A 356 -16.52 -7.55 19.78
CA TYR A 356 -16.92 -8.95 19.78
C TYR A 356 -18.44 -9.05 19.89
N GLN A 357 -19.04 -9.92 19.09
CA GLN A 357 -20.44 -10.29 19.25
C GLN A 357 -20.57 -11.80 19.22
N PHE A 358 -21.02 -12.36 20.34
CA PHE A 358 -21.19 -13.80 20.50
C PHE A 358 -22.53 -14.25 19.91
N PHE A 359 -22.56 -15.50 19.47
CA PHE A 359 -23.75 -16.15 18.96
C PHE A 359 -23.74 -17.66 19.26
N ALA A 360 -24.91 -18.27 19.29
CA ALA A 360 -25.07 -19.71 19.46
C ALA A 360 -26.22 -20.27 18.62
N SER A 361 -26.15 -21.53 18.24
CA SER A 361 -27.27 -22.25 17.64
C SER A 361 -28.43 -22.35 18.66
N PRO A 362 -29.67 -22.60 18.22
CA PRO A 362 -30.83 -22.66 19.13
C PRO A 362 -30.70 -23.72 20.24
N ASP A 363 -30.01 -24.83 19.95
CA ASP A 363 -29.70 -25.91 20.90
C ASP A 363 -28.41 -25.66 21.70
N GLY A 364 -27.70 -24.56 21.43
CA GLY A 364 -26.43 -24.22 22.05
C GLY A 364 -25.26 -25.11 21.65
N ALA A 365 -25.42 -26.06 20.72
CA ALA A 365 -24.36 -26.98 20.33
C ALA A 365 -23.17 -26.23 19.69
N ILE A 366 -23.47 -25.35 18.73
CA ILE A 366 -22.51 -24.53 18.00
C ILE A 366 -22.51 -23.14 18.61
N ALA A 367 -21.37 -22.71 19.14
CA ALA A 367 -21.16 -21.37 19.65
C ALA A 367 -20.08 -20.68 18.82
N GLY A 368 -20.18 -19.37 18.68
CA GLY A 368 -19.24 -18.59 17.89
C GLY A 368 -19.16 -17.13 18.29
N VAL A 369 -18.23 -16.44 17.64
CA VAL A 369 -17.98 -15.02 17.82
C VAL A 369 -17.70 -14.37 16.47
N VAL A 370 -18.29 -13.21 16.26
CA VAL A 370 -17.86 -12.28 15.22
C VAL A 370 -16.92 -11.28 15.85
N HIS A 371 -15.67 -11.27 15.39
CA HIS A 371 -14.61 -10.40 15.87
C HIS A 371 -14.28 -9.35 14.81
N GLY A 372 -14.40 -8.07 15.15
CA GLY A 372 -13.93 -6.96 14.31
C GLY A 372 -12.78 -6.22 15.00
N TRP A 373 -11.69 -5.98 14.28
CA TRP A 373 -10.50 -5.27 14.79
C TRP A 373 -10.01 -4.14 13.88
N PHE A 374 -10.57 -4.02 12.68
CA PHE A 374 -10.28 -2.92 11.77
C PHE A 374 -11.23 -1.75 11.95
N SER A 375 -10.68 -0.56 11.77
CA SER A 375 -11.43 0.68 11.63
C SER A 375 -11.24 1.26 10.23
N GLU A 376 -12.19 2.07 9.78
CA GLU A 376 -12.04 2.88 8.57
C GLU A 376 -11.45 4.23 8.97
N CYS A 377 -10.22 4.48 8.58
CA CYS A 377 -9.48 5.69 8.93
C CYS A 377 -9.33 6.66 7.76
N ARG A 378 -9.03 7.90 8.10
CA ARG A 378 -8.47 8.88 7.15
C ARG A 378 -7.43 9.76 7.80
N ASP A 379 -6.56 10.30 6.95
CA ASP A 379 -5.65 11.38 7.31
C ASP A 379 -6.42 12.71 7.30
N ARG A 380 -6.53 13.34 8.47
CA ARG A 380 -7.04 14.70 8.60
C ARG A 380 -5.88 15.64 8.89
N ARG A 381 -5.80 16.74 8.15
CA ARG A 381 -4.78 17.77 8.40
C ARG A 381 -5.34 18.81 9.35
N ASP A 382 -4.91 18.77 10.60
CA ASP A 382 -5.29 19.72 11.63
C ASP A 382 -4.27 20.85 11.66
N CYS A 383 -4.69 22.04 11.22
CA CYS A 383 -3.88 23.24 11.19
C CYS A 383 -4.27 24.17 12.35
N HIS A 384 -3.30 24.52 13.18
CA HIS A 384 -3.44 25.57 14.19
C HIS A 384 -2.57 26.76 13.79
N LYS A 385 -3.09 27.96 14.02
CA LYS A 385 -2.39 29.19 13.70
C LYS A 385 -1.51 29.57 14.89
N THR A 386 -0.20 29.49 14.71
CA THR A 386 0.76 29.91 15.75
C THR A 386 1.25 31.31 15.42
N CYS A 387 0.90 32.28 16.25
CA CYS A 387 1.32 33.67 16.09
C CYS A 387 2.50 33.99 17.01
N LYS A 388 3.54 34.63 16.46
CA LYS A 388 4.66 35.16 17.22
C LYS A 388 4.71 36.67 17.01
N ASN A 389 4.82 37.43 18.09
CA ASN A 389 5.05 38.87 18.03
C ASN A 389 6.48 39.11 17.56
N VAL A 390 6.64 39.61 16.33
CA VAL A 390 7.94 39.98 15.77
C VAL A 390 8.05 41.49 15.84
N CYS A 391 9.00 41.98 16.62
CA CYS A 391 9.28 43.40 16.75
C CYS A 391 10.53 43.78 15.96
N THR A 392 10.43 44.82 15.15
CA THR A 392 11.54 45.43 14.43
C THR A 392 11.74 46.85 14.94
N THR A 393 12.98 47.17 15.31
CA THR A 393 13.37 48.53 15.69
C THR A 393 14.00 49.18 14.46
N ASN A 394 13.50 50.34 14.05
CA ASN A 394 14.08 51.08 12.94
C ASN A 394 15.30 51.91 13.39
N SER A 395 15.97 52.58 12.44
CA SER A 395 17.12 53.46 12.72
C SER A 395 16.79 54.67 13.60
N SER A 396 15.52 55.07 13.72
CA SER A 396 15.06 56.13 14.64
C SER A 396 14.72 55.62 16.04
N GLY A 397 15.03 54.36 16.36
CA GLY A 397 14.73 53.74 17.67
C GLY A 397 13.26 53.39 17.89
N THR A 398 12.38 53.61 16.90
CA THR A 398 10.96 53.28 16.97
C THR A 398 10.78 51.77 16.82
N ARG A 399 10.29 51.11 17.88
CA ARG A 399 9.95 49.68 17.87
C ARG A 399 8.55 49.48 17.30
N THR A 400 8.45 48.75 16.19
CA THR A 400 7.18 48.32 15.60
C THR A 400 7.03 46.82 15.77
N CYS A 401 5.96 46.38 16.41
CA CYS A 401 5.65 44.97 16.59
C CYS A 401 4.51 44.56 15.66
N LYS A 402 4.66 43.40 15.01
CA LYS A 402 3.61 42.79 14.20
C LYS A 402 3.48 41.33 14.58
N ASP A 403 2.25 40.86 14.70
CA ASP A 403 1.98 39.44 14.81
C ASP A 403 2.31 38.75 13.49
N LYS A 404 3.34 37.92 13.50
CA LYS A 404 3.66 37.02 12.40
C LYS A 404 3.06 35.66 12.73
N CYS A 405 1.96 35.33 12.06
CA CYS A 405 1.32 34.04 12.21
C CYS A 405 1.78 33.07 11.14
N THR A 406 2.07 31.84 11.56
CA THR A 406 2.38 30.71 10.69
C THR A 406 1.41 29.58 10.99
N ASP A 407 0.84 28.98 9.96
CA ASP A 407 0.01 27.79 10.12
C ASP A 407 0.91 26.59 10.39
N SER A 408 0.77 26.03 11.59
CA SER A 408 1.38 24.77 11.97
C SER A 408 0.35 23.67 11.73
N CYS A 409 0.57 22.87 10.71
CA CYS A 409 -0.32 21.78 10.35
C CYS A 409 0.28 20.44 10.72
N LYS A 410 -0.49 19.63 11.45
CA LYS A 410 -0.17 18.22 11.72
C LYS A 410 -1.17 17.33 11.01
N THR A 411 -0.71 16.26 10.38
CA THR A 411 -1.60 15.20 9.93
C THR A 411 -1.91 14.30 11.13
N VAL A 412 -3.19 14.14 11.43
CA VAL A 412 -3.70 13.23 12.45
C VAL A 412 -4.55 12.16 11.76
N VAL A 413 -4.48 10.94 12.27
CA VAL A 413 -5.35 9.86 11.82
C VAL A 413 -6.64 9.93 12.63
N VAL A 414 -7.78 9.94 11.96
CA VAL A 414 -9.09 9.91 12.61
C VAL A 414 -9.88 8.70 12.12
N THR A 415 -10.58 8.05 13.05
CA THR A 415 -11.51 6.97 12.73
C THR A 415 -12.82 7.54 12.23
N GLU A 416 -13.26 7.10 11.04
CA GLU A 416 -14.57 7.37 10.48
C GLU A 416 -15.59 6.28 10.86
N ARG A 417 -15.16 5.00 10.86
CA ARG A 417 -15.99 3.87 11.31
C ARG A 417 -15.21 2.95 12.24
N PRO A 418 -15.64 2.76 13.51
CA PRO A 418 -14.97 1.85 14.44
C PRO A 418 -15.34 0.38 14.15
N PRO A 419 -14.63 -0.60 14.73
CA PRO A 419 -14.82 -2.02 14.47
C PRO A 419 -16.25 -2.51 14.76
N LYS A 420 -16.92 -1.88 15.75
CA LYS A 420 -18.31 -2.15 16.11
C LYS A 420 -19.27 -2.07 14.93
N VAL A 421 -19.13 -1.06 14.06
CA VAL A 421 -20.02 -0.85 12.89
C VAL A 421 -19.95 -2.04 11.92
N PHE A 422 -18.75 -2.60 11.75
CA PHE A 422 -18.51 -3.76 10.89
C PHE A 422 -19.12 -5.04 11.47
N VAL A 423 -18.96 -5.25 12.78
CA VAL A 423 -19.59 -6.38 13.49
C VAL A 423 -21.12 -6.28 13.45
N GLU A 424 -21.70 -5.12 13.73
CA GLU A 424 -23.16 -4.92 13.70
C GLU A 424 -23.76 -5.19 12.32
N ARG A 425 -23.06 -4.78 11.24
CA ARG A 425 -23.46 -5.11 9.86
C ARG A 425 -23.52 -6.61 9.61
N MET A 426 -22.76 -7.40 10.37
CA MET A 426 -22.70 -8.84 10.20
C MET A 426 -23.86 -9.58 10.86
N MET A 427 -24.48 -8.99 11.88
CA MET A 427 -25.48 -9.65 12.72
C MET A 427 -26.74 -10.13 12.00
N PRO A 428 -27.33 -9.38 11.04
CA PRO A 428 -28.49 -9.87 10.30
C PRO A 428 -28.18 -11.13 9.50
N LYS A 429 -26.95 -11.29 8.98
CA LYS A 429 -26.59 -12.46 8.17
C LYS A 429 -26.31 -13.69 9.02
N VAL A 430 -25.67 -13.51 10.18
CA VAL A 430 -25.48 -14.58 11.17
C VAL A 430 -26.85 -15.07 11.67
N ARG A 431 -27.80 -14.16 11.93
CA ARG A 431 -29.20 -14.51 12.26
C ARG A 431 -29.92 -15.23 11.12
N ALA A 432 -29.69 -14.84 9.87
CA ALA A 432 -30.25 -15.52 8.70
C ALA A 432 -29.77 -16.98 8.58
N CYS A 433 -28.60 -17.31 9.13
CA CYS A 433 -28.10 -18.69 9.25
C CYS A 433 -28.71 -19.47 10.44
N GLY A 434 -29.66 -18.89 11.18
CA GLY A 434 -30.38 -19.52 12.28
C GLY A 434 -29.74 -19.39 13.67
N PHE A 435 -28.68 -18.58 13.80
CA PHE A 435 -28.03 -18.35 15.09
C PHE A 435 -28.71 -17.25 15.91
N GLN A 436 -28.67 -17.39 17.23
CA GLN A 436 -29.14 -16.40 18.20
C GLN A 436 -27.94 -15.61 18.73
N MET A 437 -28.09 -14.29 18.87
CA MET A 437 -27.04 -13.45 19.46
C MET A 437 -26.99 -13.67 20.98
N ARG A 438 -25.78 -13.64 21.54
CA ARG A 438 -25.52 -13.82 22.98
C ARG A 438 -24.63 -12.69 23.49
N ASP A 439 -24.80 -12.34 24.75
CA ASP A 439 -24.00 -11.28 25.39
C ASP A 439 -22.60 -11.79 25.83
N ALA A 440 -22.47 -13.09 26.07
CA ALA A 440 -21.24 -13.72 26.56
C ALA A 440 -21.02 -15.11 25.95
N PRO A 441 -19.77 -15.61 25.94
CA PRO A 441 -19.47 -16.98 25.51
C PRO A 441 -19.86 -17.99 26.60
N ASP A 442 -20.41 -19.15 26.21
CA ASP A 442 -20.82 -20.23 27.13
C ASP A 442 -19.62 -21.05 27.68
N GLY A 443 -18.47 -20.41 27.93
CA GLY A 443 -17.24 -21.09 28.36
C GLY A 443 -16.59 -22.02 27.31
N LYS A 444 -17.14 -22.09 26.09
CA LYS A 444 -16.59 -22.89 24.99
C LYS A 444 -15.39 -22.19 24.34
N GLN A 445 -14.37 -22.94 23.95
CA GLN A 445 -13.22 -22.41 23.23
C GLN A 445 -13.61 -22.06 21.78
N LEU A 446 -13.56 -20.77 21.43
CA LEU A 446 -13.95 -20.25 20.11
C LEU A 446 -12.73 -20.09 19.19
N ALA A 447 -12.01 -21.17 18.93
CA ALA A 447 -10.73 -21.11 18.23
C ALA A 447 -10.85 -21.31 16.70
N THR A 448 -11.93 -21.91 16.21
CA THR A 448 -11.97 -22.38 14.81
C THR A 448 -12.51 -21.29 13.90
N ARG A 449 -11.65 -20.69 13.07
CA ARG A 449 -12.07 -19.71 12.05
C ARG A 449 -12.96 -20.37 10.99
N ILE A 450 -14.00 -19.66 10.56
CA ILE A 450 -14.73 -19.95 9.33
C ILE A 450 -13.91 -19.36 8.17
N GLY A 451 -13.21 -20.21 7.43
CA GLY A 451 -12.32 -19.78 6.35
C GLY A 451 -13.09 -19.36 5.11
N ASN A 452 -13.46 -18.08 5.01
CA ASN A 452 -13.88 -17.46 3.74
C ASN A 452 -13.32 -16.05 3.67
N ALA A 453 -12.33 -15.84 2.80
CA ALA A 453 -11.64 -14.56 2.73
C ALA A 453 -12.49 -13.37 2.24
N GLY A 454 -13.67 -13.64 1.65
CA GLY A 454 -14.66 -12.60 1.35
C GLY A 454 -15.26 -11.99 2.61
N ILE A 455 -15.30 -12.72 3.74
CA ILE A 455 -15.76 -12.19 5.03
C ILE A 455 -14.80 -11.10 5.51
N GLU A 456 -13.50 -11.40 5.60
CA GLU A 456 -12.50 -10.42 6.04
C GLU A 456 -12.38 -9.25 5.07
N LYS A 457 -12.41 -9.50 3.75
CA LYS A 457 -12.26 -8.43 2.76
C LYS A 457 -13.43 -7.47 2.72
N ASN A 458 -14.66 -7.97 2.71
CA ASN A 458 -15.85 -7.15 2.47
C ASN A 458 -16.46 -6.59 3.76
N TYR A 459 -16.28 -7.30 4.88
CA TYR A 459 -16.90 -6.93 6.15
C TYR A 459 -15.88 -6.58 7.23
N TRP A 460 -14.58 -6.81 7.03
CA TRP A 460 -13.51 -6.50 7.99
C TRP A 460 -13.71 -7.14 9.37
N VAL A 461 -14.28 -8.35 9.36
CA VAL A 461 -14.53 -9.18 10.54
C VAL A 461 -14.03 -10.60 10.30
N ARG A 462 -13.81 -11.32 11.39
CA ARG A 462 -13.55 -12.77 11.42
C ARG A 462 -14.68 -13.45 12.15
N ILE A 463 -15.17 -14.56 11.60
CA ILE A 463 -16.12 -15.43 12.29
C ILE A 463 -15.36 -16.64 12.80
N SER A 464 -15.52 -16.95 14.08
CA SER A 464 -14.95 -18.14 14.72
C SER A 464 -16.04 -18.93 15.42
N VAL A 465 -15.92 -20.25 15.43
CA VAL A 465 -16.82 -21.20 16.08
C VAL A 465 -16.04 -22.18 16.96
N ASN A 466 -16.75 -22.88 17.85
CA ASN A 466 -16.17 -23.93 18.69
C ASN A 466 -15.74 -25.18 17.91
N GLY A 467 -16.35 -25.45 16.76
CA GLY A 467 -15.97 -26.54 15.86
C GLY A 467 -16.73 -26.49 14.55
N LEU A 468 -16.21 -27.14 13.50
CA LEU A 468 -16.88 -27.18 12.19
C LEU A 468 -17.88 -28.34 12.07
N ASN A 469 -17.68 -29.39 12.85
CA ASN A 469 -18.28 -30.71 12.76
C ASN A 469 -18.76 -31.17 14.15
N VAL A 470 -19.54 -30.30 14.81
CA VAL A 470 -20.01 -30.46 16.19
C VAL A 470 -21.11 -31.52 16.27
N THR A 471 -22.04 -31.55 15.31
CA THR A 471 -23.14 -32.53 15.32
C THR A 471 -22.71 -33.90 14.81
N LYS A 472 -21.79 -33.93 13.83
CA LYS A 472 -21.28 -35.16 13.21
C LYS A 472 -19.80 -35.03 12.90
N ALA A 473 -18.99 -35.99 13.31
CA ALA A 473 -17.53 -35.91 13.18
C ALA A 473 -17.00 -35.92 11.73
N ASP A 474 -17.79 -36.39 10.77
CA ASP A 474 -17.43 -36.56 9.36
C ASP A 474 -17.99 -35.45 8.45
N GLN A 475 -18.86 -34.57 8.96
CA GLN A 475 -19.58 -33.59 8.15
C GLN A 475 -19.57 -32.21 8.80
N THR A 476 -19.29 -31.19 7.99
CA THR A 476 -19.46 -29.80 8.42
C THR A 476 -20.92 -29.49 8.65
N ASP A 477 -21.24 -28.88 9.79
CA ASP A 477 -22.60 -28.50 10.16
C ASP A 477 -23.21 -27.53 9.12
N LYS A 478 -24.48 -27.76 8.74
CA LYS A 478 -25.16 -26.92 7.74
C LYS A 478 -25.19 -25.44 8.10
N MET A 479 -25.35 -25.12 9.39
CA MET A 479 -25.33 -23.74 9.87
C MET A 479 -23.94 -23.11 9.71
N VAL A 480 -22.87 -23.89 9.91
CA VAL A 480 -21.47 -23.45 9.70
C VAL A 480 -21.20 -23.23 8.21
N MET A 481 -21.71 -24.11 7.33
CA MET A 481 -21.65 -23.90 5.87
C MET A 481 -22.38 -22.61 5.45
N CYS A 482 -23.51 -22.28 6.09
CA CYS A 482 -24.20 -21.00 5.86
C CYS A 482 -23.33 -19.80 6.24
N LEU A 483 -22.64 -19.86 7.39
CA LEU A 483 -21.70 -18.80 7.80
C LEU A 483 -20.56 -18.64 6.79
N HIS A 484 -20.03 -19.74 6.25
CA HIS A 484 -19.02 -19.70 5.21
C HIS A 484 -19.54 -18.97 3.96
N GLY A 485 -20.77 -19.25 3.52
CA GLY A 485 -21.38 -18.63 2.33
C GLY A 485 -21.63 -17.12 2.42
N ILE A 486 -21.50 -16.51 3.61
CA ILE A 486 -21.61 -15.05 3.79
C ILE A 486 -20.57 -14.30 2.94
N GLY A 487 -19.37 -14.87 2.79
CA GLY A 487 -18.26 -14.24 2.07
C GLY A 487 -18.37 -14.30 0.55
N ASP A 488 -19.25 -15.15 0.01
CA ASP A 488 -19.39 -15.37 -1.44
C ASP A 488 -20.13 -14.22 -2.16
N ILE A 489 -20.78 -13.35 -1.39
CA ILE A 489 -21.50 -12.19 -1.91
C ILE A 489 -20.47 -11.12 -2.26
N SER A 490 -20.21 -10.93 -3.56
CA SER A 490 -19.53 -9.73 -4.04
C SER A 490 -20.37 -8.50 -3.65
N PRO A 491 -19.76 -7.47 -3.01
CA PRO A 491 -20.47 -6.30 -2.51
C PRO A 491 -21.18 -5.49 -3.60
#